data_AF-A0A8H8WP36-F1
#
_entry.id   AF-A0A8H8WP36-F1
#
_cell.length_a   1.000
_cell.length_b   1.000
_cell.length_c   1.000
_cell.angle_alpha   90.00
_cell.angle_beta   90.00
_cell.angle_gamma   90.00
#
_symmetry.space_group_name_H-M   'P 1'
#
loop_
_entity.id
_entity.type
_entity.pdbx_description
1 polymer ?
#
loop_
_entity_poly.entity_id
_entity_poly.type
_entity_poly.pdbx_seq_one_letter_code
_entity_poly.pdbx_strand_id
1 'polypeptide(L)'
;MRGSGEGGRHARVRPRAGQAVLDRRAGLGHPEGARNGGPAMSLETPPETPRLTTHVLDTAHGRPAAGVAVGLWRLAEGGREEVARIVTNADGRCDAPLLSGAALRPGSYELIFAVGAYFASVGDLGAGDFLDEVPVRFVVRPGLGHYHVPLLIAPYSYSTYRGS
;
A
#
# COMPACT_ATOMS: atom_id res chain seq x y z
N MET A 1 -40.13 21.06 -39.84
CA MET A 1 -40.54 20.09 -40.88
C MET A 1 -39.59 18.90 -40.83
N ARG A 2 -40.11 17.66 -40.78
CA ARG A 2 -39.46 16.34 -41.11
C ARG A 2 -38.17 16.02 -40.27
N GLY A 3 -38.00 14.88 -39.59
CA GLY A 3 -38.32 13.46 -39.92
C GLY A 3 -37.22 12.89 -40.84
N SER A 4 -36.59 11.73 -40.66
CA SER A 4 -36.71 10.56 -39.73
C SER A 4 -35.34 9.79 -39.75
N GLY A 5 -35.03 8.71 -39.02
CA GLY A 5 -35.71 7.92 -37.97
C GLY A 5 -35.24 6.43 -37.99
N GLU A 6 -35.13 5.77 -36.82
CA GLU A 6 -34.91 4.31 -36.60
C GLU A 6 -33.55 3.70 -37.06
N GLY A 7 -33.04 2.58 -36.54
CA GLY A 7 -33.48 1.67 -35.46
C GLY A 7 -32.59 0.41 -35.40
N GLY A 8 -32.71 -0.42 -34.34
CA GLY A 8 -32.06 -1.74 -34.29
C GLY A 8 -31.54 -2.19 -32.91
N ARG A 9 -32.19 -3.20 -32.31
CA ARG A 9 -31.73 -3.88 -31.07
C ARG A 9 -31.84 -5.40 -31.21
N HIS A 10 -31.12 -6.10 -30.33
CA HIS A 10 -31.30 -7.50 -29.89
C HIS A 10 -31.00 -8.65 -30.87
N ALA A 11 -30.14 -9.58 -30.42
CA ALA A 11 -30.57 -10.94 -30.05
C ALA A 11 -29.56 -11.64 -29.13
N ARG A 12 -30.05 -12.41 -28.14
CA ARG A 12 -29.26 -13.40 -27.38
C ARG A 12 -29.29 -14.74 -28.12
N VAL A 13 -28.24 -15.56 -27.95
CA VAL A 13 -28.26 -16.98 -28.39
C VAL A 13 -27.87 -17.91 -27.24
N ARG A 14 -28.76 -18.85 -26.92
CA ARG A 14 -28.59 -20.11 -26.16
C ARG A 14 -29.80 -21.01 -26.50
N PRO A 15 -29.76 -22.33 -26.23
CA PRO A 15 -28.89 -23.34 -26.83
C PRO A 15 -29.74 -24.42 -27.55
N ARG A 16 -29.14 -25.51 -28.04
CA ARG A 16 -29.86 -26.75 -28.40
C ARG A 16 -29.15 -27.99 -27.85
N ALA A 17 -29.90 -29.08 -27.70
CA ALA A 17 -29.53 -30.31 -27.00
C ALA A 17 -29.80 -31.57 -27.87
N GLY A 18 -29.34 -32.74 -27.39
CA GLY A 18 -29.51 -34.07 -28.01
C GLY A 18 -28.23 -34.58 -28.70
N GLN A 19 -27.88 -35.88 -28.68
CA GLN A 19 -28.61 -37.06 -28.19
C GLN A 19 -27.67 -38.30 -28.02
N ALA A 20 -27.73 -39.00 -26.86
CA ALA A 20 -27.46 -40.45 -26.62
C ALA A 20 -26.10 -41.08 -27.11
N VAL A 21 -25.67 -42.34 -26.85
CA VAL A 21 -26.26 -43.59 -26.28
C VAL A 21 -25.24 -44.31 -25.34
N LEU A 22 -25.78 -45.14 -24.43
CA LEU A 22 -25.22 -46.19 -23.55
C LEU A 22 -23.99 -47.00 -24.03
N ASP A 23 -23.17 -47.50 -23.08
CA ASP A 23 -23.09 -48.95 -22.79
C ASP A 23 -22.67 -49.25 -21.33
N ARG A 24 -22.95 -50.48 -20.84
CA ARG A 24 -22.63 -50.98 -19.49
C ARG A 24 -21.48 -51.98 -19.52
N ARG A 25 -20.65 -52.01 -18.47
CA ARG A 25 -20.15 -53.26 -17.83
C ARG A 25 -19.50 -52.97 -16.47
N ALA A 26 -19.62 -53.93 -15.56
CA ALA A 26 -19.01 -53.91 -14.23
C ALA A 26 -17.90 -54.97 -14.15
N GLY A 27 -16.92 -54.80 -13.26
CA GLY A 27 -16.00 -55.89 -12.91
C GLY A 27 -14.73 -55.53 -12.12
N LEU A 28 -14.67 -56.03 -10.89
CA LEU A 28 -13.50 -56.63 -10.22
C LEU A 28 -12.35 -55.74 -9.69
N GLY A 29 -11.88 -56.06 -8.46
CA GLY A 29 -10.46 -55.91 -8.07
C GLY A 29 -10.14 -55.03 -6.83
N HIS A 30 -9.85 -55.67 -5.69
CA HIS A 30 -9.09 -55.12 -4.55
C HIS A 30 -7.57 -55.02 -4.90
N PRO A 31 -6.68 -54.31 -4.14
CA PRO A 31 -6.63 -54.31 -2.67
C PRO A 31 -6.21 -52.99 -1.96
N GLU A 32 -6.13 -53.08 -0.63
CA GLU A 32 -5.57 -52.07 0.27
C GLU A 32 -4.10 -51.74 -0.05
N GLY A 33 -3.74 -50.46 0.08
CA GLY A 33 -2.38 -49.98 -0.02
C GLY A 33 -2.16 -48.81 0.93
N ALA A 34 -1.40 -49.04 2.01
CA ALA A 34 -1.16 -48.04 3.04
C ALA A 34 -0.50 -46.78 2.46
N ARG A 35 -1.12 -45.61 2.69
CA ARG A 35 -0.48 -44.31 2.48
C ARG A 35 -0.30 -43.63 3.81
N ASN A 36 0.90 -43.79 4.36
CA ASN A 36 1.37 -43.07 5.54
C ASN A 36 1.59 -41.59 5.18
N GLY A 37 0.51 -40.83 5.14
CA GLY A 37 0.49 -39.39 4.88
C GLY A 37 0.51 -38.62 6.19
N GLY A 38 1.67 -38.57 6.85
CA GLY A 38 1.88 -37.59 7.93
C GLY A 38 1.65 -36.18 7.38
N PRO A 39 1.03 -35.26 8.14
CA PRO A 39 0.74 -33.92 7.65
C PRO A 39 2.05 -33.26 7.23
N ALA A 40 2.11 -32.82 5.97
CA ALA A 40 3.21 -31.98 5.52
C ALA A 40 3.25 -30.76 6.43
N MET A 41 4.37 -30.56 7.16
CA MET A 41 4.57 -29.32 7.89
C MET A 41 4.58 -28.20 6.86
N SER A 42 3.53 -27.38 6.86
CA SER A 42 3.55 -26.10 6.18
C SER A 42 4.78 -25.36 6.68
N LEU A 43 5.73 -25.10 5.77
CA LEU A 43 6.80 -24.15 6.04
C LEU A 43 6.15 -22.77 6.08
N GLU A 44 5.65 -22.41 7.26
CA GLU A 44 5.14 -21.07 7.52
C GLU A 44 6.27 -20.10 7.20
N THR A 45 6.07 -19.27 6.16
CA THR A 45 7.00 -18.21 5.81
C THR A 45 7.25 -17.39 7.09
N PRO A 46 8.50 -17.22 7.55
CA PRO A 46 8.77 -16.49 8.77
C PRO A 46 8.13 -15.10 8.66
N PRO A 47 7.40 -14.64 9.70
CA PRO A 47 6.61 -13.42 9.61
C PRO A 47 7.49 -12.26 9.17
N GLU A 48 7.06 -11.51 8.16
CA GLU A 48 7.84 -10.37 7.65
C GLU A 48 8.24 -9.47 8.82
N THR A 49 9.53 -9.13 8.88
CA THR A 49 10.04 -8.23 9.92
C THR A 49 9.28 -6.90 9.83
N PRO A 50 8.56 -6.48 10.90
CA PRO A 50 7.75 -5.28 10.84
C PRO A 50 8.60 -4.06 10.48
N ARG A 51 8.12 -3.21 9.58
CA ARG A 51 8.89 -2.06 9.08
C ARG A 51 8.01 -0.86 8.78
N LEU A 52 8.52 0.33 9.10
CA LEU A 52 7.91 1.61 8.79
C LEU A 52 8.73 2.33 7.73
N THR A 53 8.08 2.80 6.68
CA THR A 53 8.70 3.46 5.52
C THR A 53 7.82 4.60 5.03
N THR A 54 8.43 5.58 4.38
CA THR A 54 7.73 6.64 3.65
C THR A 54 8.30 6.78 2.24
N HIS A 55 7.62 7.55 1.42
CA HIS A 55 8.00 7.95 0.07
C HIS A 55 7.29 9.27 -0.22
N VAL A 56 8.04 10.31 -0.56
CA VAL A 56 7.50 11.65 -0.81
C VAL A 56 7.55 11.94 -2.31
N LEU A 57 6.40 12.27 -2.89
CA LEU A 57 6.21 12.55 -4.30
C LEU A 57 5.76 14.00 -4.49
N ASP A 58 6.51 14.77 -5.26
CA ASP A 58 6.14 16.09 -5.72
C ASP A 58 5.23 15.96 -6.95
N THR A 59 3.94 16.22 -6.76
CA THR A 59 2.93 16.11 -7.80
C THR A 59 2.79 17.39 -8.63
N ALA A 60 3.35 18.51 -8.18
CA ALA A 60 3.43 19.74 -8.98
C ALA A 60 4.49 19.61 -10.10
N HIS A 61 5.62 18.96 -9.79
CA HIS A 61 6.71 18.72 -10.73
C HIS A 61 6.76 17.30 -11.32
N GLY A 62 5.89 16.38 -10.84
CA GLY A 62 5.80 15.01 -11.35
C GLY A 62 7.03 14.14 -11.07
N ARG A 63 7.67 14.31 -9.91
CA ARG A 63 8.95 13.66 -9.55
C ARG A 63 8.99 13.22 -8.08
N PRO A 64 9.93 12.34 -7.68
CA PRO A 64 10.21 12.14 -6.25
C PRO A 64 10.72 13.43 -5.60
N ALA A 65 10.23 13.71 -4.39
CA ALA A 65 10.65 14.87 -3.61
C ALA A 65 11.92 14.50 -2.82
N ALA A 66 13.08 14.69 -3.46
CA ALA A 66 14.39 14.53 -2.83
C ALA A 66 14.72 15.72 -1.91
N GLY A 67 15.43 15.50 -0.81
CA GLY A 67 15.85 16.57 0.10
C GLY A 67 14.81 16.99 1.16
N VAL A 68 13.66 16.33 1.25
CA VAL A 68 12.63 16.60 2.27
C VAL A 68 13.13 16.10 3.62
N ALA A 69 13.27 16.99 4.60
CA ALA A 69 13.51 16.60 5.98
C ALA A 69 12.24 15.96 6.58
N VAL A 70 12.39 14.79 7.19
CA VAL A 70 11.29 14.05 7.82
C VAL A 70 11.69 13.61 9.22
N GLY A 71 10.91 14.01 10.22
CA GLY A 71 10.99 13.47 11.57
C GLY A 71 9.89 12.44 11.83
N LEU A 72 10.16 11.50 12.73
CA LEU A 72 9.20 10.51 13.22
C LEU A 72 9.17 10.57 14.76
N TRP A 73 7.97 10.76 15.29
CA TRP A 73 7.70 10.74 16.72
C TRP A 73 6.77 9.60 17.11
N ARG A 74 7.00 9.06 18.30
CA ARG A 74 6.07 8.20 19.03
C ARG A 74 5.26 9.08 19.98
N LEU A 75 3.94 8.89 20.03
CA LEU A 75 3.04 9.65 20.90
C LEU A 75 2.70 8.85 22.17
N ALA A 76 2.71 9.51 23.32
CA ALA A 76 2.40 8.95 24.64
C ALA A 76 1.63 9.97 25.50
N GLU A 77 1.08 9.55 26.64
CA GLU A 77 0.26 10.42 27.52
C GLU A 77 1.00 11.66 28.07
N GLY A 78 2.35 11.64 28.08
CA GLY A 78 3.19 12.76 28.49
C GLY A 78 3.73 13.65 27.35
N GLY A 79 3.41 13.38 26.08
CA GLY A 79 3.90 14.14 24.93
C GLY A 79 4.39 13.27 23.77
N ARG A 80 5.47 13.70 23.09
CA ARG A 80 6.04 13.00 21.94
C ARG A 80 7.55 12.73 22.10
N GLU A 81 7.97 11.52 21.80
CA GLU A 81 9.36 11.05 21.77
C GLU A 81 9.82 11.02 20.30
N GLU A 82 10.91 11.72 19.95
CA GLU A 82 11.49 11.59 18.60
C GLU A 82 12.25 10.26 18.50
N VAL A 83 11.91 9.43 17.51
CA VAL A 83 12.44 8.07 17.37
C VAL A 83 13.20 7.84 16.06
N ALA A 84 13.05 8.72 15.06
CA ALA A 84 13.92 8.77 13.88
C ALA A 84 13.86 10.17 13.21
N ARG A 85 14.92 10.53 12.49
CA ARG A 85 14.98 11.69 11.59
C ARG A 85 15.78 11.33 10.35
N ILE A 86 15.29 11.71 9.18
CA ILE A 86 15.94 11.46 7.88
C ILE A 86 15.80 12.68 6.95
N VAL A 87 16.53 12.64 5.84
CA VAL A 87 16.28 13.46 4.65
C VAL A 87 16.00 12.49 3.50
N THR A 88 15.02 12.78 2.64
CA THR A 88 14.70 11.89 1.52
C THR A 88 15.80 11.86 0.46
N ASN A 89 16.09 10.66 -0.05
CA ASN A 89 17.07 10.41 -1.10
C ASN A 89 16.54 10.82 -2.50
N ALA A 90 17.30 10.54 -3.55
CA ALA A 90 16.95 10.88 -4.94
C ALA A 90 15.64 10.25 -5.45
N ASP A 91 15.16 9.17 -4.83
CA ASP A 91 13.86 8.54 -5.12
C ASP A 91 12.79 8.96 -4.10
N GLY A 92 12.98 10.07 -3.37
CA GLY A 92 12.01 10.58 -2.39
C GLY A 92 11.81 9.66 -1.18
N ARG A 93 12.71 8.70 -0.93
CA ARG A 93 12.60 7.66 0.10
C ARG A 93 13.66 7.77 1.17
N CYS A 94 13.56 6.92 2.18
CA CYS A 94 14.66 6.61 3.09
C CYS A 94 15.51 5.47 2.51
N ASP A 95 16.83 5.51 2.67
CA ASP A 95 17.72 4.40 2.26
C ASP A 95 17.54 3.12 3.10
N ALA A 96 17.03 3.28 4.32
CA ALA A 96 16.62 2.20 5.22
C ALA A 96 15.25 2.52 5.84
N PRO A 97 14.48 1.52 6.32
CA PRO A 97 13.22 1.78 7.02
C PRO A 97 13.43 2.69 8.25
N LEU A 98 12.47 3.58 8.50
CA LEU A 98 12.47 4.50 9.63
C LEU A 98 12.51 3.77 10.98
N LEU A 99 11.82 2.63 11.06
CA LEU A 99 11.87 1.68 12.18
C LEU A 99 11.71 0.26 11.61
N SER A 100 12.40 -0.70 12.24
CA SER A 100 12.36 -2.13 11.87
C SER A 100 12.28 -3.02 13.12
N GLY A 101 11.64 -4.18 12.97
CA GLY A 101 11.55 -5.21 14.00
C GLY A 101 10.98 -4.68 15.32
N ALA A 102 11.67 -5.00 16.43
CA ALA A 102 11.24 -4.62 17.78
C ALA A 102 11.16 -3.09 18.03
N ALA A 103 11.78 -2.25 17.19
CA ALA A 103 11.67 -0.79 17.32
C ALA A 103 10.27 -0.27 16.92
N LEU A 104 9.60 -0.96 15.98
CA LEU A 104 8.24 -0.64 15.54
C LEU A 104 7.20 -1.27 16.48
N ARG A 105 7.14 -0.75 17.71
CA ARG A 105 6.14 -1.15 18.72
C ARG A 105 4.73 -0.67 18.30
N PRO A 106 3.65 -1.38 18.63
CA PRO A 106 2.28 -0.86 18.51
C PRO A 106 2.09 0.47 19.26
N GLY A 107 1.20 1.33 18.78
CA GLY A 107 0.93 2.66 19.35
C GLY A 107 0.69 3.74 18.31
N SER A 108 0.53 4.98 18.77
CA SER A 108 0.35 6.15 17.90
C SER A 108 1.68 6.79 17.54
N TYR A 109 1.81 7.20 16.29
CA TYR A 109 2.99 7.87 15.75
C TYR A 109 2.60 9.12 14.94
N GLU A 110 3.55 10.01 14.76
CA GLU A 110 3.45 11.23 13.96
C GLU A 110 4.69 11.31 13.06
N LEU A 111 4.49 11.39 11.74
CA LEU A 111 5.52 11.86 10.80
C LEU A 111 5.32 13.36 10.60
N ILE A 112 6.40 14.12 10.53
CA ILE A 112 6.36 15.53 10.09
C ILE A 112 7.32 15.70 8.93
N PHE A 113 6.79 16.25 7.84
CA PHE A 113 7.51 16.51 6.60
C PHE A 113 7.68 18.03 6.43
N ALA A 114 8.91 18.50 6.24
CA ALA A 114 9.23 19.91 6.01
C ALA A 114 8.95 20.30 4.55
N VAL A 115 7.67 20.50 4.22
CA VAL A 115 7.18 20.72 2.86
C VAL A 115 7.50 22.13 2.35
N GLY A 116 7.36 23.16 3.19
CA GLY A 116 7.66 24.54 2.81
C GLY A 116 9.14 24.74 2.53
N ALA A 117 10.01 24.19 3.39
CA ALA A 117 11.45 24.16 3.17
C ALA A 117 11.83 23.44 1.86
N TYR A 118 11.16 22.34 1.53
CA TYR A 118 11.36 21.64 0.26
C TYR A 118 10.97 22.52 -0.95
N PHE A 119 9.75 23.08 -0.99
CA PHE A 119 9.33 23.90 -2.13
C PHE A 119 10.17 25.17 -2.30
N ALA A 120 10.56 25.82 -1.20
CA ALA A 120 11.52 26.93 -1.23
C ALA A 120 12.87 26.53 -1.85
N SER A 121 13.36 25.31 -1.55
CA SER A 121 14.64 24.80 -2.10
C SER A 121 14.60 24.51 -3.61
N VAL A 122 13.42 24.23 -4.18
CA VAL A 122 13.25 23.93 -5.62
C VAL A 122 12.79 25.12 -6.44
N GLY A 123 12.63 26.30 -5.82
CA GLY A 123 12.35 27.57 -6.51
C GLY A 123 10.89 28.04 -6.51
N ASP A 124 9.98 27.31 -5.88
CA ASP A 124 8.56 27.70 -5.74
C ASP A 124 8.39 28.70 -4.59
N LEU A 125 8.77 29.96 -4.85
CA LEU A 125 8.63 31.06 -3.90
C LEU A 125 7.14 31.35 -3.63
N GLY A 126 6.71 31.18 -2.37
CA GLY A 126 5.32 31.32 -1.92
C GLY A 126 4.58 30.00 -1.68
N ALA A 127 5.13 28.85 -2.11
CA ALA A 127 4.52 27.54 -1.84
C ALA A 127 4.58 27.12 -0.36
N GLY A 128 5.62 27.55 0.37
CA GLY A 128 5.76 27.32 1.80
C GLY A 128 4.84 28.18 2.67
N ASP A 129 4.18 29.20 2.11
CA ASP A 129 3.37 30.16 2.86
C ASP A 129 2.06 29.53 3.38
N PHE A 130 1.63 28.41 2.80
CA PHE A 130 0.43 27.66 3.22
C PHE A 130 0.76 26.30 3.85
N LEU A 131 1.70 25.54 3.28
CA LEU A 131 2.16 24.26 3.81
C LEU A 131 3.64 24.32 4.20
N ASP A 132 3.91 24.72 5.44
CA ASP A 132 5.26 24.68 6.02
C ASP A 132 5.63 23.26 6.49
N GLU A 133 5.05 22.81 7.60
CA GLU A 133 5.16 21.43 8.08
C GLU A 133 3.84 20.66 7.87
N VAL A 134 3.93 19.43 7.34
CA VAL A 134 2.78 18.54 7.19
C VAL A 134 2.87 17.39 8.21
N PRO A 135 2.06 17.38 9.29
CA PRO A 135 2.00 16.29 10.24
C PRO A 135 1.02 15.18 9.79
N VAL A 136 1.48 13.93 9.76
CA VAL A 136 0.67 12.74 9.50
C VAL A 136 0.66 11.84 10.73
N ARG A 137 -0.48 11.80 11.44
CA ARG A 137 -0.70 10.91 12.60
C ARG A 137 -1.33 9.59 12.18
N PHE A 138 -0.81 8.47 12.68
CA PHE A 138 -1.31 7.14 12.39
C PHE A 138 -1.10 6.17 13.56
N VAL A 139 -1.82 5.04 13.53
CA VAL A 139 -1.77 4.01 14.58
C VAL A 139 -1.16 2.72 14.03
N VAL A 140 -0.07 2.29 14.65
CA VAL A 140 0.53 0.96 14.44
C VAL A 140 -0.19 -0.05 15.33
N ARG A 141 -0.67 -1.14 14.73
CA ARG A 141 -1.38 -2.24 15.41
C ARG A 141 -0.58 -3.54 15.24
N PRO A 142 -0.72 -4.51 16.17
CA PRO A 142 -0.10 -5.83 16.03
C PRO A 142 -0.52 -6.54 14.74
N GLY A 143 0.33 -7.43 14.23
CA GLY A 143 0.04 -8.30 13.08
C GLY A 143 0.12 -7.64 11.69
N LEU A 144 0.35 -6.32 11.62
CA LEU A 144 0.56 -5.61 10.35
C LEU A 144 2.07 -5.41 10.13
N GLY A 145 2.67 -6.22 9.24
CA GLY A 145 4.11 -6.24 9.00
C GLY A 145 4.63 -4.92 8.41
N HIS A 146 4.26 -4.60 7.16
CA HIS A 146 4.68 -3.37 6.52
C HIS A 146 3.69 -2.22 6.80
N TYR A 147 4.25 -1.10 7.27
CA TYR A 147 3.64 0.22 7.26
C TYR A 147 4.37 1.08 6.21
N HIS A 148 3.69 1.32 5.09
CA HIS A 148 4.10 2.35 4.14
C HIS A 148 3.16 3.56 4.29
N VAL A 149 3.73 4.73 4.58
CA VAL A 149 2.99 6.00 4.74
C VAL A 149 3.58 7.01 3.75
N PRO A 150 3.21 6.94 2.46
CA PRO A 150 3.65 7.91 1.45
C PRO A 150 2.95 9.26 1.62
N LEU A 151 3.61 10.31 1.16
CA LEU A 151 3.05 11.67 1.09
C LEU A 151 3.19 12.19 -0.35
N LEU A 152 2.07 12.56 -0.96
CA LEU A 152 2.04 13.26 -2.24
C LEU A 152 1.83 14.74 -1.94
N ILE A 153 2.72 15.61 -2.40
CA ILE A 153 2.75 17.04 -2.08
C ILE A 153 2.65 17.92 -3.33
N ALA A 154 1.92 19.02 -3.19
CA ALA A 154 1.91 20.19 -4.06
C ALA A 154 1.90 21.44 -3.16
N PRO A 155 2.25 22.65 -3.66
CA PRO A 155 2.28 23.88 -2.88
C PRO A 155 1.07 24.13 -1.95
N TYR A 156 -0.14 23.80 -2.41
CA TYR A 156 -1.39 24.09 -1.69
C TYR A 156 -2.21 22.85 -1.33
N SER A 157 -1.66 21.64 -1.49
CA SER A 157 -2.38 20.42 -1.14
C SER A 157 -1.43 19.25 -0.88
N TYR A 158 -1.89 18.28 -0.09
CA TYR A 158 -1.22 17.00 0.05
C TYR A 158 -2.23 15.87 0.11
N SER A 159 -1.77 14.64 -0.11
CA SER A 159 -2.52 13.44 0.22
C SER A 159 -1.60 12.37 0.80
N THR A 160 -2.15 11.55 1.68
CA THR A 160 -1.46 10.43 2.34
C THR A 160 -2.44 9.27 2.46
N TYR A 161 -1.91 8.05 2.50
CA TYR A 161 -2.68 6.82 2.67
C TYR A 161 -1.81 5.76 3.35
N ARG A 162 -2.38 4.59 3.65
CA ARG A 162 -1.58 3.41 4.03
C ARG A 162 -1.31 2.60 2.77
N GLY A 163 -0.06 2.57 2.34
CA GLY A 163 0.41 1.68 1.27
C GLY A 163 0.51 0.22 1.72
N SER A 164 0.55 -0.68 0.74
CA SER A 164 0.83 -2.12 0.89
C SER A 164 2.32 -2.38 1.08
#